data_AF-A0A2W4WC20-F1
#
_entry.id   AF-A0A2W4WC20-F1
#
_cell.length_a   1.000
_cell.length_b   1.000
_cell.length_c   1.000
_cell.angle_alpha   90.00
_cell.angle_beta   90.00
_cell.angle_gamma   90.00
#
_symmetry.space_group_name_H-M   'P 1'
#
loop_
_entity.id
_entity.type
_entity.pdbx_description
1 polymer ?
#
loop_
_entity_poly.entity_id
_entity_poly.type
_entity_poly.pdbx_seq_one_letter_code
_entity_poly.pdbx_strand_id
1 'polypeptide(L)'
;MKRSLNPIFVAGLMTAGAIAWATPATARPYPDQVGVCYAFQGDTQARLEPCAISAGYGAGAHYAVLNWMDGTKTSIVMVNACANGNYDPSGYCGYTVNDRDAEVYQRDVFLRETTFDDPDNLLCYRVISTTSSFCYRFNES
;
A
#
# COMPACT_ATOMS: atom_id res chain seq x y z
N MET A 1 62.00 44.62 -22.43
CA MET A 1 60.99 45.54 -21.86
C MET A 1 59.89 45.81 -22.89
N LYS A 2 58.65 45.40 -22.60
CA LYS A 2 57.37 46.05 -22.99
C LYS A 2 56.23 45.19 -22.43
N ARG A 3 55.46 45.74 -21.49
CA ARG A 3 54.18 45.21 -20.99
C ARG A 3 53.05 45.79 -21.84
N SER A 4 52.02 45.00 -22.16
CA SER A 4 50.66 45.43 -22.52
C SER A 4 49.78 44.18 -22.65
N LEU A 5 48.99 43.85 -21.62
CA LEU A 5 47.53 44.02 -21.50
C LEU A 5 46.68 43.12 -22.43
N ASN A 6 45.86 42.28 -21.78
CA ASN A 6 44.78 41.45 -22.29
C ASN A 6 43.73 42.23 -23.11
N PRO A 7 42.98 41.52 -23.95
CA PRO A 7 41.53 41.54 -23.79
C PRO A 7 40.91 40.13 -23.76
N ILE A 8 40.15 39.94 -22.70
CA ILE A 8 38.95 39.10 -22.51
C ILE A 8 38.37 38.53 -23.83
N PHE A 9 38.35 37.20 -23.97
CA PHE A 9 37.33 36.50 -24.77
C PHE A 9 36.98 35.14 -24.15
N VAL A 10 35.86 35.16 -23.42
CA VAL A 10 34.77 34.18 -23.46
C VAL A 10 35.13 32.71 -23.75
N ALA A 11 35.19 31.91 -22.69
CA ALA A 11 34.82 30.50 -22.68
C ALA A 11 34.41 30.20 -21.24
N GLY A 12 33.14 30.22 -20.88
CA GLY A 12 32.13 29.29 -21.35
C GLY A 12 31.52 28.67 -20.10
N LEU A 13 30.73 29.48 -19.39
CA LEU A 13 29.98 29.12 -18.21
C LEU A 13 28.82 28.21 -18.64
N MET A 14 28.99 26.89 -18.64
CA MET A 14 27.89 25.93 -18.84
C MET A 14 28.10 24.62 -18.07
N THR A 15 27.94 24.68 -16.75
CA THR A 15 27.55 23.52 -15.94
C THR A 15 26.41 23.95 -15.02
N ALA A 16 25.34 24.46 -15.61
CA ALA A 16 24.08 24.76 -14.93
C ALA A 16 22.94 24.29 -15.84
N GLY A 17 22.71 22.98 -15.87
CA GLY A 17 21.72 22.43 -16.79
C GLY A 17 21.52 20.93 -16.60
N ALA A 18 21.08 20.52 -15.42
CA ALA A 18 20.20 19.37 -15.17
C ALA A 18 20.29 18.96 -13.69
N ILE A 19 19.84 19.82 -12.77
CA ILE A 19 19.24 19.28 -11.55
C ILE A 19 17.87 18.78 -12.00
N ALA A 20 17.82 17.54 -12.48
CA ALA A 20 16.57 16.86 -12.72
C ALA A 20 15.89 16.74 -11.35
N TRP A 21 14.77 17.44 -11.20
CA TRP A 21 13.93 17.40 -10.01
C TRP A 21 13.29 16.01 -9.96
N ALA A 22 14.03 15.01 -9.49
CA ALA A 22 13.47 13.75 -9.08
C ALA A 22 12.60 14.04 -7.86
N THR A 23 11.30 14.28 -8.07
CA THR A 23 10.37 14.33 -6.95
C THR A 23 10.39 12.95 -6.30
N PRO A 24 10.81 12.83 -5.02
CA PRO A 24 10.73 11.54 -4.35
C PRO A 24 9.29 11.05 -4.44
N ALA A 25 9.10 9.78 -4.81
CA ALA A 25 7.78 9.17 -4.76
C ALA A 25 7.37 9.08 -3.28
N THR A 26 6.68 10.11 -2.79
CA THR A 26 6.24 10.17 -1.40
C THR A 26 4.97 9.36 -1.22
N ALA A 27 4.95 8.47 -0.25
CA ALA A 27 3.70 7.90 0.24
C ALA A 27 2.78 9.02 0.77
N ARG A 28 1.49 8.92 0.45
CA ARG A 28 0.44 9.84 0.88
C ARG A 28 -0.50 9.08 1.82
N PRO A 29 -0.30 9.21 3.15
CA PRO A 29 -1.16 8.57 4.12
C PRO A 29 -2.53 9.25 4.16
N TYR A 30 -3.56 8.44 4.40
CA TYR A 30 -4.87 8.89 4.87
C TYR A 30 -4.86 9.01 6.40
N PRO A 31 -5.81 9.75 7.00
CA PRO A 31 -5.98 9.73 8.45
C PRO A 31 -6.19 8.31 8.96
N ASP A 32 -5.52 7.97 10.07
CA ASP A 32 -5.71 6.68 10.73
C ASP A 32 -7.17 6.53 11.18
N GLN A 33 -7.72 5.33 11.01
CA GLN A 33 -9.07 4.99 11.41
C GLN A 33 -9.05 3.86 12.43
N VAL A 34 -10.03 3.86 13.33
CA VAL A 34 -10.23 2.74 14.27
C VAL A 34 -11.22 1.77 13.65
N GLY A 35 -10.92 0.49 13.75
CA GLY A 35 -11.79 -0.57 13.28
C GLY A 35 -11.66 -1.83 14.11
N VAL A 36 -12.22 -2.92 13.57
CA VAL A 36 -12.05 -4.26 14.13
C VAL A 36 -11.21 -5.07 13.14
N CYS A 37 -10.13 -5.66 13.65
CA CYS A 37 -9.26 -6.53 12.88
C CYS A 37 -9.46 -7.99 13.29
N TYR A 38 -9.33 -8.87 12.30
CA TYR A 38 -9.53 -10.30 12.44
C TYR A 38 -8.34 -11.03 11.82
N ALA A 39 -7.85 -12.06 12.50
CA ALA A 39 -6.94 -13.03 11.91
C ALA A 39 -7.58 -14.40 11.95
N PHE A 40 -7.55 -15.10 10.82
CA PHE A 40 -8.08 -16.43 10.66
C PHE A 40 -6.99 -17.41 10.25
N GLN A 41 -7.14 -18.66 10.66
CA GLN A 41 -6.42 -19.81 10.12
C GLN A 41 -7.45 -20.76 9.52
N GLY A 42 -7.61 -20.72 8.19
CA GLY A 42 -8.76 -21.31 7.51
C GLY A 42 -10.06 -20.71 8.04
N ASP A 43 -10.97 -21.55 8.54
CA ASP A 43 -12.25 -21.13 9.12
C ASP A 43 -12.17 -20.85 10.62
N THR A 44 -11.01 -21.01 11.25
CA THR A 44 -10.87 -20.73 12.68
C THR A 44 -10.47 -19.28 12.91
N GLN A 45 -11.26 -18.54 13.67
CA GLN A 45 -10.90 -17.19 14.13
C GLN A 45 -9.78 -17.30 15.17
N ALA A 46 -8.56 -16.98 14.77
CA ALA A 46 -7.38 -17.00 15.63
C ALA A 46 -7.26 -15.71 16.47
N ARG A 47 -7.73 -14.58 15.94
CA ARG A 47 -7.66 -13.28 16.62
C ARG A 47 -8.81 -12.38 16.21
N LEU A 48 -9.34 -11.63 17.18
CA LEU A 48 -10.34 -10.56 16.98
C LEU A 48 -10.12 -9.49 18.03
N GLU A 49 -9.94 -8.26 17.59
CA GLU A 49 -9.76 -7.11 18.48
C GLU A 49 -9.92 -5.77 17.75
N PRO A 50 -10.14 -4.68 18.48
CA PRO A 50 -9.96 -3.34 17.95
C PRO A 50 -8.54 -3.13 17.42
N CYS A 51 -8.39 -2.36 16.34
CA CYS A 51 -7.09 -2.04 15.76
C CYS A 51 -7.11 -0.64 15.14
N ALA A 52 -5.92 -0.04 14.98
CA ALA A 52 -5.76 1.18 14.20
C ALA A 52 -5.35 0.79 12.76
N ILE A 53 -6.10 1.28 11.78
CA ILE A 53 -5.91 1.00 10.36
C ILE A 53 -5.29 2.24 9.73
N SER A 54 -4.02 2.13 9.34
CA SER A 54 -3.27 3.18 8.65
C SER A 54 -3.26 2.90 7.16
N ALA A 55 -3.99 3.67 6.37
CA ALA A 55 -4.09 3.48 4.93
C ALA A 55 -3.42 4.62 4.16
N GLY A 56 -3.14 4.40 2.87
CA GLY A 56 -2.59 5.42 2.00
C GLY A 56 -2.33 4.93 0.59
N TYR A 57 -1.67 5.76 -0.19
CA TYR A 57 -1.23 5.40 -1.54
C TYR A 57 0.12 6.04 -1.88
N GLY A 58 0.85 5.44 -2.80
CA GLY A 58 2.17 5.92 -3.22
C GLY A 58 2.84 4.94 -4.16
N ALA A 59 3.77 5.43 -5.00
CA ALA A 59 4.54 4.59 -5.92
C ALA A 59 3.69 3.63 -6.80
N GLY A 60 2.46 4.01 -7.16
CA GLY A 60 1.56 3.18 -7.97
C GLY A 60 0.88 2.04 -7.20
N ALA A 61 0.84 2.11 -5.86
CA ALA A 61 0.16 1.14 -5.01
C ALA A 61 -0.69 1.86 -3.96
N HIS A 62 -1.71 1.16 -3.46
CA HIS A 62 -2.41 1.48 -2.22
C HIS A 62 -1.89 0.56 -1.12
N TYR A 63 -1.97 1.00 0.13
CA TYR A 63 -1.61 0.17 1.27
C TYR A 63 -2.57 0.37 2.44
N ALA A 64 -2.63 -0.65 3.29
CA ALA A 64 -3.24 -0.61 4.61
C ALA A 64 -2.32 -1.32 5.60
N VAL A 65 -2.14 -0.75 6.79
CA VAL A 65 -1.41 -1.38 7.89
C VAL A 65 -2.37 -1.56 9.05
N LEU A 66 -2.56 -2.81 9.46
CA LEU A 66 -3.32 -3.17 10.64
C LEU A 66 -2.38 -3.13 11.84
N ASN A 67 -2.58 -2.13 12.71
CA ASN A 67 -1.85 -1.99 13.96
C ASN A 67 -2.67 -2.62 15.08
N TRP A 68 -2.23 -3.80 15.51
CA TRP A 68 -2.88 -4.60 16.53
C TRP A 68 -2.59 -4.06 17.94
N MET A 69 -3.45 -4.36 18.93
CA MET A 69 -3.32 -3.87 20.31
C MET A 69 -2.06 -4.39 21.03
N ASP A 70 -1.57 -5.57 20.64
CA ASP A 70 -0.30 -6.14 21.15
C ASP A 70 0.95 -5.50 20.51
N GLY A 71 0.77 -4.53 19.60
CA GLY A 71 1.84 -3.86 18.87
C GLY A 71 2.30 -4.60 17.59
N THR A 72 1.73 -5.76 17.29
CA THR A 72 1.96 -6.44 16.01
C THR A 72 1.46 -5.57 14.86
N LYS A 73 2.08 -5.70 13.68
CA LYS A 73 1.67 -5.02 12.45
C LYS A 73 1.46 -6.01 11.33
N THR A 74 0.36 -5.84 10.59
CA THR A 74 0.12 -6.55 9.34
C THR A 74 0.08 -5.54 8.20
N SER A 75 1.06 -5.59 7.30
CA SER A 75 1.13 -4.74 6.11
C SER A 75 0.36 -5.38 4.96
N ILE A 76 -0.52 -4.63 4.32
CA ILE A 76 -1.30 -5.04 3.16
C ILE A 76 -0.98 -4.06 2.03
N VAL A 77 -0.55 -4.56 0.88
CA VAL A 77 -0.23 -3.73 -0.29
C VAL A 77 -1.05 -4.18 -1.49
N MET A 78 -1.65 -3.22 -2.18
CA MET A 78 -2.50 -3.38 -3.36
C MET A 78 -1.79 -2.67 -4.53
N VAL A 79 -1.36 -3.42 -5.53
CA VAL A 79 -0.51 -2.88 -6.61
C VAL A 79 -1.37 -2.50 -7.81
N ASN A 80 -1.27 -1.27 -8.33
CA ASN A 80 -2.07 -0.83 -9.50
C ASN A 80 -1.39 -1.13 -10.84
N ALA A 81 -0.09 -1.44 -10.85
CA ALA A 81 0.69 -1.61 -12.07
C ALA A 81 0.89 -3.10 -12.42
N CYS A 82 0.27 -3.53 -13.52
CA CYS A 82 0.34 -4.91 -14.00
C CYS A 82 1.55 -5.01 -14.95
N ALA A 83 2.44 -5.97 -14.74
CA ALA A 83 3.63 -6.17 -15.57
C ALA A 83 3.31 -6.52 -17.05
N ASN A 84 2.08 -6.92 -17.31
CA ASN A 84 1.61 -7.58 -18.52
C ASN A 84 0.48 -6.81 -19.25
N GLY A 85 0.15 -5.59 -18.81
CA GLY A 85 -0.86 -4.74 -19.48
C GLY A 85 -2.30 -5.25 -19.43
N ASN A 86 -2.56 -6.36 -18.73
CA ASN A 86 -3.89 -6.90 -18.54
C ASN A 86 -4.59 -6.19 -17.39
N TYR A 87 -5.82 -5.73 -17.64
CA TYR A 87 -6.69 -5.11 -16.66
C TYR A 87 -7.36 -6.19 -15.79
N ASP A 88 -7.17 -6.12 -14.47
CA ASP A 88 -7.98 -6.89 -13.51
C ASP A 88 -9.29 -6.12 -13.25
N PRO A 89 -10.47 -6.76 -13.30
CA PRO A 89 -11.76 -6.11 -13.01
C PRO A 89 -11.86 -5.48 -11.61
N SER A 90 -11.03 -5.89 -10.65
CA SER A 90 -10.92 -5.27 -9.32
C SER A 90 -10.12 -3.96 -9.29
N GLY A 91 -9.46 -3.60 -10.40
CA GLY A 91 -8.64 -2.39 -10.52
C GLY A 91 -7.23 -2.52 -9.96
N TYR A 92 -6.86 -3.67 -9.38
CA TYR A 92 -5.53 -3.95 -8.83
C TYR A 92 -4.92 -5.21 -9.45
N CYS A 93 -3.61 -5.19 -9.63
CA CYS A 93 -2.82 -6.22 -10.29
C CYS A 93 -2.35 -7.33 -9.35
N GLY A 94 -2.52 -7.14 -8.05
CA GLY A 94 -2.12 -8.09 -7.03
C GLY A 94 -2.18 -7.49 -5.64
N TYR A 95 -2.25 -8.40 -4.67
CA TYR A 95 -2.30 -8.09 -3.26
C TYR A 95 -1.15 -8.81 -2.56
N THR A 96 -0.56 -8.17 -1.56
CA THR A 96 0.38 -8.83 -0.66
C THR A 96 0.01 -8.56 0.79
N VAL A 97 0.31 -9.54 1.66
CA VAL A 97 0.27 -9.39 3.10
C VAL A 97 1.63 -9.72 3.67
N ASN A 98 2.28 -8.77 4.34
CA ASN A 98 3.65 -8.89 4.84
C ASN A 98 4.59 -9.45 3.75
N ASP A 99 4.56 -8.82 2.57
CA ASP A 99 5.36 -9.16 1.38
C ASP A 99 5.13 -10.56 0.79
N ARG A 100 4.01 -11.22 1.15
CA ARG A 100 3.59 -12.50 0.57
C ARG A 100 2.34 -12.34 -0.27
N ASP A 101 2.30 -13.01 -1.42
CA ASP A 101 1.16 -12.96 -2.32
C ASP A 101 -0.14 -13.34 -1.60
N ALA A 102 -1.18 -12.57 -1.89
CA ALA A 102 -2.48 -12.71 -1.28
C ALA A 102 -3.60 -12.56 -2.31
N GLU A 103 -4.76 -13.12 -1.97
CA GLU A 103 -6.02 -12.90 -2.66
C GLU A 103 -6.97 -12.10 -1.79
N VAL A 104 -7.76 -11.23 -2.40
CA VAL A 104 -8.80 -10.45 -1.73
C VAL A 104 -10.14 -11.19 -1.82
N TYR A 105 -10.89 -11.19 -0.74
CA TYR A 105 -12.27 -11.70 -0.70
C TYR A 105 -13.08 -10.96 0.37
N GLN A 106 -14.40 -11.08 0.30
CA GLN A 106 -15.29 -10.63 1.37
C GLN A 106 -15.90 -11.82 2.10
N ARG A 107 -16.11 -11.67 3.41
CA ARG A 107 -16.83 -12.67 4.21
C ARG A 107 -17.71 -12.01 5.25
N ASP A 108 -18.77 -12.70 5.64
CA ASP A 108 -19.54 -12.30 6.82
C ASP A 108 -18.81 -12.65 8.13
N VAL A 109 -19.30 -12.11 9.24
CA VAL A 109 -18.77 -12.41 10.59
C VAL A 109 -18.99 -13.88 10.99
N PHE A 110 -19.83 -14.61 10.26
CA PHE A 110 -20.15 -16.03 10.46
C PHE A 110 -19.35 -16.97 9.56
N LEU A 111 -18.25 -16.47 8.98
CA LEU A 111 -17.27 -17.23 8.21
C LEU A 111 -17.72 -17.65 6.80
N ARG A 112 -18.85 -17.17 6.28
CA ARG A 112 -19.30 -17.48 4.92
C ARG A 112 -18.72 -16.49 3.93
N GLU A 113 -18.21 -17.01 2.83
CA GLU A 113 -17.82 -16.18 1.68
C GLU A 113 -19.08 -15.55 1.08
N THR A 114 -19.02 -14.25 0.83
CA THR A 114 -20.15 -13.44 0.40
C THR A 114 -19.83 -12.76 -0.93
N THR A 115 -20.86 -12.27 -1.61
CA THR A 115 -20.68 -11.40 -2.77
C THR A 115 -20.02 -10.09 -2.33
N PHE A 116 -19.03 -9.64 -3.10
CA PHE A 116 -18.49 -8.28 -3.00
C PHE A 116 -19.65 -7.29 -3.18
N ASP A 117 -19.98 -6.51 -2.16
CA ASP A 117 -20.82 -5.27 -2.17
C ASP A 117 -21.63 -5.07 -0.87
N ASP A 118 -21.61 -6.00 0.08
CA ASP A 118 -22.27 -5.78 1.38
C ASP A 118 -21.35 -4.96 2.32
N PRO A 119 -21.76 -3.76 2.78
CA PRO A 119 -20.97 -2.95 3.69
C PRO A 119 -20.75 -3.61 5.06
N ASP A 120 -21.58 -4.59 5.44
CA ASP A 120 -21.42 -5.34 6.69
C ASP A 120 -20.33 -6.43 6.60
N ASN A 121 -19.84 -6.72 5.40
CA ASN A 121 -18.81 -7.73 5.19
C ASN A 121 -17.42 -7.26 5.63
N LEU A 122 -16.63 -8.23 6.09
CA LEU A 122 -15.21 -8.05 6.36
C LEU A 122 -14.44 -8.07 5.04
N LEU A 123 -13.62 -7.05 4.80
CA LEU A 123 -12.64 -7.06 3.72
C LEU A 123 -11.44 -7.91 4.16
N CYS A 124 -11.19 -9.00 3.45
CA CYS A 124 -10.21 -10.01 3.82
C CYS A 124 -9.11 -10.20 2.77
N TYR A 125 -7.93 -10.55 3.27
CA TYR A 125 -6.75 -10.87 2.46
C TYR A 125 -6.19 -12.22 2.91
N ARG A 126 -6.27 -13.23 2.05
CA ARG A 126 -5.75 -14.59 2.32
C ARG A 126 -4.38 -14.74 1.70
N VAL A 127 -3.38 -15.13 2.49
CA VAL A 127 -2.02 -15.39 2.00
C VAL A 127 -1.99 -16.72 1.25
N ILE A 128 -1.71 -16.70 -0.05
CA ILE A 128 -1.83 -17.86 -0.96
C ILE A 128 -0.97 -19.05 -0.51
N SER A 129 0.21 -18.79 0.03
CA SER A 129 1.12 -19.85 0.50
C SER A 129 0.67 -20.53 1.79
N THR A 130 -0.44 -20.08 2.41
CA THR A 130 -0.96 -20.57 3.68
C THR A 130 -2.48 -20.58 3.68
N THR A 131 -3.12 -20.93 4.80
CA THR A 131 -4.56 -20.68 5.02
C THR A 131 -4.83 -19.47 5.91
N SER A 132 -3.80 -18.66 6.19
CA SER A 132 -3.93 -17.49 7.04
C SER A 132 -4.63 -16.35 6.30
N SER A 133 -5.63 -15.75 6.92
CA SER A 133 -6.36 -14.61 6.37
C SER A 133 -6.42 -13.47 7.37
N PHE A 134 -6.26 -12.24 6.89
CA PHE A 134 -6.35 -11.03 7.70
C PHE A 134 -7.49 -10.19 7.16
N CYS A 135 -8.41 -9.81 8.04
CA CYS A 135 -9.57 -9.03 7.65
C CYS A 135 -9.71 -7.80 8.54
N TYR A 136 -10.36 -6.79 8.01
CA TYR A 136 -10.75 -5.63 8.80
C TYR A 136 -12.07 -5.06 8.31
N ARG A 137 -12.70 -4.31 9.21
CA ARG A 137 -13.76 -3.36 8.89
C ARG A 137 -13.52 -2.08 9.67
N PHE A 138 -13.86 -0.96 9.07
CA PHE A 138 -13.88 0.31 9.78
C PHE A 138 -15.07 0.32 10.73
N ASN A 139 -14.94 0.98 11.88
CA ASN A 139 -16.12 1.30 12.67
C ASN A 139 -16.85 2.43 11.93
N GLU A 140 -18.10 2.22 11.55
CA GLU A 140 -18.94 3.33 11.11
C GLU A 140 -19.03 4.34 12.26
N SER A 141 -18.68 5.58 11.97
CA SER A 141 -18.74 6.72 12.89
C SER A 141 -20.15 7.26 12.99
#